data_AF-A0AAV7X2R3-F1
#
_entry.id   AF-A0AAV7X2R3-F1
#
_cell.length_a   1.000
_cell.length_b   1.000
_cell.length_c   1.000
_cell.angle_alpha   90.00
_cell.angle_beta   90.00
_cell.angle_gamma   90.00
#
_symmetry.space_group_name_H-M   'P 1'
#
loop_
_entity.id
_entity.type
_entity.pdbx_description
1 polymer ?
#
loop_
_entity_poly.entity_id
_entity_poly.type
_entity_poly.pdbx_seq_one_letter_code
_entity_poly.pdbx_strand_id
1 'polypeptide(L)'
;MLEVLRWTPDVICVGRKILQMTAEHLIFKDSVNWLQMPLKRFSATFELPEEKGSFPHFFNDGSAERWAYEGPLPDVHYYGPDSMSEAEHSRFIKWHADLRAQNYVFNFRREIVDYCKRDVVLLRKGCLAFRRDCIEETSVDPLRETPTLASLALLAYRRNFLEPDTIGIYPPQGYRAADVQSGEALEWLAYTEETLNGERLQAGLPPVQIVHAERGREVRRLNYKVDGFAVIDGVPTCFEYNGYVWLPMHCH
;
A
#
# COMPACT_ATOMS: atom_id res chain seq x y z
N MET A 1 32.46 1.55 10.65
CA MET A 1 32.78 1.06 9.30
C MET A 1 31.47 0.52 8.75
N LEU A 2 30.79 1.25 7.86
CA LEU A 2 29.56 0.73 7.25
C LEU A 2 30.00 -0.37 6.29
N GLU A 3 29.59 -1.61 6.55
CA GLU A 3 29.81 -2.72 5.62
C GLU A 3 29.14 -2.35 4.30
N VAL A 4 29.96 -2.11 3.27
CA VAL A 4 29.46 -1.90 1.91
C VAL A 4 29.00 -3.27 1.44
N LEU A 5 27.67 -3.43 1.34
CA LEU A 5 27.08 -4.64 0.79
C LEU A 5 27.67 -4.90 -0.60
N ARG A 6 28.05 -6.16 -0.86
CA ARG A 6 28.59 -6.59 -2.16
C ARG A 6 27.62 -6.33 -3.31
N TRP A 7 26.33 -6.21 -3.02
CA TRP A 7 25.26 -6.02 -3.98
C TRP A 7 24.27 -4.97 -3.49
N THR A 8 23.77 -4.15 -4.41
CA THR A 8 22.67 -3.22 -4.17
C THR A 8 21.37 -3.88 -4.62
N PRO A 9 20.50 -4.33 -3.70
CA PRO A 9 19.23 -4.93 -4.09
C PRO A 9 18.29 -3.88 -4.69
N ASP A 10 17.52 -4.28 -5.71
CA ASP A 10 16.39 -3.52 -6.21
C ASP A 10 15.14 -3.87 -5.37
N VAL A 11 14.42 -2.85 -4.88
CA VAL A 11 13.37 -3.04 -3.88
C VAL A 11 12.10 -2.31 -4.29
N ILE A 12 11.00 -3.06 -4.36
CA ILE A 12 9.65 -2.52 -4.56
C ILE A 12 8.98 -2.41 -3.20
N CYS A 13 8.58 -1.20 -2.82
CA CYS A 13 7.96 -0.91 -1.52
C CYS A 13 6.58 -0.26 -1.67
N VAL A 14 5.73 -0.47 -0.66
CA VAL A 14 4.56 0.38 -0.39
C VAL A 14 4.72 0.96 1.01
N GLY A 15 5.02 2.25 1.08
CA GLY A 15 5.45 2.90 2.31
C GLY A 15 6.72 2.22 2.86
N ARG A 16 6.65 1.70 4.09
CA ARG A 16 7.76 0.97 4.74
C ARG A 16 7.76 -0.53 4.48
N LYS A 17 6.72 -1.06 3.81
CA LYS A 17 6.60 -2.49 3.54
C LYS A 17 7.31 -2.85 2.25
N ILE A 18 8.27 -3.77 2.33
CA ILE A 18 8.91 -4.36 1.15
C ILE A 18 7.95 -5.39 0.55
N LEU A 19 7.60 -5.22 -0.72
CA LEU A 19 6.76 -6.17 -1.46
C LEU A 19 7.61 -7.21 -2.20
N GLN A 20 8.72 -6.76 -2.78
CA GLN A 20 9.66 -7.58 -3.52
C GLN A 20 11.06 -7.00 -3.38
N MET A 21 12.03 -7.88 -3.25
CA MET A 21 13.45 -7.53 -3.30
C MET A 21 14.15 -8.42 -4.32
N THR A 22 14.87 -7.81 -5.25
CA THR A 22 15.66 -8.50 -6.27
C THR A 22 17.13 -8.31 -5.94
N ALA A 23 17.86 -9.40 -5.77
CA ALA A 23 19.31 -9.40 -5.57
C ALA A 23 19.94 -10.37 -6.58
N GLU A 24 20.70 -9.83 -7.52
CA GLU A 24 21.20 -10.57 -8.69
C GLU A 24 20.07 -11.31 -9.45
N HIS A 25 20.06 -12.65 -9.37
CA HIS A 25 19.12 -13.54 -10.03
C HIS A 25 18.05 -14.08 -9.05
N LEU A 26 18.08 -13.65 -7.79
CA LEU A 26 17.15 -14.07 -6.74
C LEU A 26 16.08 -12.99 -6.54
N ILE A 27 14.83 -13.43 -6.47
CA ILE A 27 13.68 -12.57 -6.18
C ILE A 27 13.06 -13.08 -4.88
N PHE A 28 13.08 -12.22 -3.86
CA PHE A 28 12.45 -12.44 -2.57
C PHE A 28 11.07 -11.81 -2.57
N LYS A 29 10.08 -12.59 -2.14
CA LYS A 29 8.66 -12.23 -2.12
C LYS A 29 8.05 -12.71 -0.82
N ASP A 30 7.17 -11.90 -0.25
CA ASP A 30 6.39 -12.28 0.93
C ASP A 30 5.05 -12.90 0.49
N SER A 31 4.85 -14.18 0.83
CA SER A 31 3.62 -14.93 0.51
C SER A 31 2.34 -14.24 1.02
N VAL A 32 2.43 -13.45 2.10
CA VAL A 32 1.27 -12.74 2.68
C VAL A 32 0.74 -11.65 1.73
N ASN A 33 1.53 -11.20 0.76
CA ASN A 33 1.06 -10.27 -0.28
C ASN A 33 0.02 -10.89 -1.23
N TRP A 34 -0.07 -12.22 -1.29
CA TRP A 34 -1.14 -12.93 -2.00
C TRP A 34 -2.10 -13.62 -1.04
N LEU A 35 -1.56 -14.33 -0.05
CA LEU A 35 -2.30 -15.18 0.86
C LEU A 35 -2.45 -14.48 2.21
N GLN A 36 -3.44 -13.58 2.30
CA GLN A 36 -3.74 -12.79 3.50
C GLN A 36 -4.46 -13.63 4.58
N MET A 37 -3.90 -14.80 4.90
CA MET A 37 -4.43 -15.71 5.90
C MET A 37 -3.31 -16.40 6.68
N PRO A 38 -3.54 -16.81 7.93
CA PRO A 38 -2.59 -17.58 8.70
C PRO A 38 -2.25 -18.92 8.05
N LEU A 39 -1.00 -19.38 8.20
CA LEU A 39 -0.54 -20.66 7.66
C LEU A 39 -1.39 -21.86 8.10
N LYS A 40 -1.93 -21.84 9.33
CA LYS A 40 -2.85 -22.88 9.83
C LYS A 40 -4.13 -23.06 9.00
N ARG A 41 -4.54 -22.05 8.21
CA ARG A 41 -5.71 -22.13 7.33
C ARG A 41 -5.40 -22.78 5.99
N PHE A 42 -4.12 -22.93 5.62
CA PHE A 42 -3.72 -23.45 4.30
C PHE A 42 -4.24 -24.86 4.06
N SER A 43 -4.21 -25.72 5.08
CA SER A 43 -4.69 -27.10 5.00
C SER A 43 -6.16 -27.15 4.57
N ALA A 44 -7.00 -26.33 5.19
CA ALA A 44 -8.42 -26.26 4.86
C ALA A 44 -8.67 -25.53 3.53
N THR A 45 -7.96 -24.44 3.26
CA THR A 45 -8.18 -23.62 2.06
C THR A 45 -7.72 -24.30 0.77
N PHE A 46 -6.63 -25.05 0.81
CA PHE A 46 -6.04 -25.73 -0.35
C PHE A 46 -6.22 -27.26 -0.30
N GLU A 47 -7.06 -27.75 0.63
CA GLU A 47 -7.34 -29.18 0.81
C GLU A 47 -6.07 -30.04 0.94
N LEU A 48 -5.09 -29.54 1.72
CA LEU A 48 -3.80 -30.22 1.91
C LEU A 48 -3.86 -31.20 3.08
N PRO A 49 -3.22 -32.37 2.97
CA PRO A 49 -3.19 -33.36 4.05
C PRO A 49 -2.30 -32.94 5.23
N GLU A 50 -1.38 -32.00 5.03
CA GLU A 50 -0.54 -31.46 6.09
C GLU A 50 -1.31 -30.49 6.98
N GLU A 51 -1.22 -30.65 8.29
CA GLU A 51 -1.68 -29.66 9.26
C GLU A 51 -0.51 -28.91 9.89
N LYS A 52 -0.78 -27.68 10.36
CA LYS A 52 0.18 -26.93 11.16
C LYS A 52 0.28 -27.54 12.56
N GLY A 53 1.49 -27.91 12.97
CA GLY A 53 1.75 -28.44 14.31
C GLY A 53 1.71 -27.36 15.40
N SER A 54 1.73 -27.81 16.66
CA SER A 54 1.88 -26.94 17.85
C SER A 54 3.35 -26.89 18.28
N PHE A 55 3.86 -25.71 18.66
CA PHE A 55 5.23 -25.54 19.16
C PHE A 55 5.27 -24.59 20.37
N PRO A 56 6.09 -24.85 21.39
CA PRO A 56 6.18 -24.01 22.59
C PRO A 56 6.98 -22.73 22.31
N HIS A 57 6.36 -21.75 21.66
CA HIS A 57 7.00 -20.50 21.24
C HIS A 57 7.69 -19.74 22.39
N PHE A 58 7.07 -19.67 23.57
CA PHE A 58 7.65 -18.96 24.71
C PHE A 58 8.74 -19.75 25.45
N PHE A 59 8.95 -21.01 25.08
CA PHE A 59 10.07 -21.81 25.59
C PHE A 59 11.38 -21.49 24.86
N ASN A 60 11.29 -20.87 23.68
CA ASN A 60 12.43 -20.40 22.92
C ASN A 60 12.86 -19.00 23.40
N ASP A 61 13.66 -18.96 24.47
CA ASP A 61 14.22 -17.70 25.02
C ASP A 61 15.64 -17.39 24.49
N GLY A 62 16.17 -18.21 23.57
CA GLY A 62 17.52 -18.05 23.01
C GLY A 62 18.65 -18.50 23.94
N SER A 63 18.36 -19.01 25.13
CA SER A 63 19.40 -19.50 26.05
C SER A 63 20.00 -20.83 25.59
N ALA A 64 21.29 -21.02 25.86
CA ALA A 64 21.97 -22.28 25.57
C ALA A 64 21.35 -23.48 26.32
N GLU A 65 20.78 -23.23 27.51
CA GLU A 65 20.09 -24.24 28.32
C GLU A 65 18.81 -24.74 27.61
N ARG A 66 17.92 -23.83 27.18
CA ARG A 66 16.71 -24.23 26.43
C ARG A 66 17.05 -24.89 25.11
N TRP A 67 18.10 -24.42 24.43
CA TRP A 67 18.59 -25.03 23.20
C TRP A 67 19.28 -26.38 23.41
N ALA A 68 19.69 -26.74 24.62
CA ALA A 68 20.21 -28.06 24.96
C ALA A 68 19.18 -28.93 25.69
N TYR A 69 17.95 -28.43 25.87
CA TYR A 69 16.91 -29.08 26.65
C TYR A 69 16.45 -30.38 26.00
N GLU A 70 16.52 -31.45 26.79
CA GLU A 70 15.90 -32.74 26.53
C GLU A 70 15.25 -33.23 27.81
N GLY A 71 13.93 -33.43 27.78
CA GLY A 71 13.19 -33.75 28.99
C GLY A 71 11.68 -33.81 28.79
N PRO A 72 10.89 -33.69 29.86
CA PRO A 72 9.43 -33.68 29.77
C PRO A 72 8.88 -32.61 28.82
N LEU A 73 7.69 -32.86 28.28
CA LEU A 73 7.01 -31.89 27.41
C LEU A 73 6.82 -30.54 28.14
N PRO A 74 7.20 -29.40 27.50
CA PRO A 74 6.99 -28.07 28.05
C PRO A 74 5.55 -27.83 28.45
N ASP A 75 5.34 -27.00 29.46
CA ASP A 75 4.01 -26.71 29.97
C ASP A 75 3.14 -25.90 28.99
N VAL A 76 1.82 -26.01 29.14
CA VAL A 76 0.82 -25.46 28.21
C VAL A 76 0.99 -23.96 27.99
N HIS A 77 1.38 -23.20 29.02
CA HIS A 77 1.56 -21.75 28.91
C HIS A 77 2.64 -21.37 27.89
N TYR A 78 3.62 -22.24 27.61
CA TYR A 78 4.66 -21.97 26.63
C TYR A 78 4.18 -21.96 25.17
N TYR A 79 2.96 -22.46 24.90
CA TYR A 79 2.39 -22.58 23.56
C TYR A 79 1.48 -21.41 23.17
N GLY A 80 1.22 -20.47 24.07
CA GLY A 80 0.33 -19.32 23.83
C GLY A 80 -1.15 -19.70 23.61
N PRO A 81 -1.77 -20.46 24.53
CA PRO A 81 -3.17 -20.88 24.42
C PRO A 81 -4.14 -19.69 24.30
N ASP A 82 -3.82 -18.53 24.86
CA ASP A 82 -4.67 -17.33 24.83
C ASP A 82 -4.91 -16.78 23.41
N SER A 83 -4.05 -17.13 22.45
CA SER A 83 -4.18 -16.74 21.05
C SER A 83 -5.00 -17.71 20.20
N MET A 84 -5.42 -18.83 20.79
CA MET A 84 -6.17 -19.88 20.11
C MET A 84 -7.68 -19.60 20.19
N SER A 85 -8.41 -19.97 19.14
CA SER A 85 -9.88 -20.06 19.25
C SER A 85 -10.27 -21.19 20.20
N GLU A 86 -11.50 -21.17 20.71
CA GLU A 86 -12.00 -22.20 21.64
C GLU A 86 -11.83 -23.63 21.09
N ALA A 87 -12.17 -23.85 19.81
CA ALA A 87 -12.02 -25.14 19.16
C ALA A 87 -10.55 -25.57 19.01
N GLU A 88 -9.64 -24.62 18.75
CA GLU A 88 -8.21 -24.89 18.67
C GLU A 88 -7.63 -25.20 20.05
N HIS A 89 -8.04 -24.44 21.06
CA HIS A 89 -7.63 -24.64 22.44
C HIS A 89 -8.02 -26.03 22.95
N SER A 90 -9.27 -26.47 22.72
CA SER A 90 -9.71 -27.82 23.12
C SER A 90 -8.91 -28.94 22.45
N ARG A 91 -8.61 -28.80 21.14
CA ARG A 91 -7.77 -29.78 20.42
C ARG A 91 -6.33 -29.79 20.96
N PHE A 92 -5.76 -28.62 21.21
CA PHE A 92 -4.41 -28.46 21.75
C PHE A 92 -4.27 -29.09 23.13
N ILE A 93 -5.19 -28.80 24.07
CA ILE A 93 -5.13 -29.35 25.43
C ILE A 93 -5.20 -30.88 25.41
N LYS A 94 -6.07 -31.46 24.57
CA LYS A 94 -6.16 -32.91 24.40
C LYS A 94 -4.84 -33.49 23.89
N TRP A 95 -4.31 -32.93 22.79
CA TRP A 95 -3.03 -33.35 22.22
C TRP A 95 -1.87 -33.28 23.22
N HIS A 96 -1.81 -32.21 24.02
CA HIS A 96 -0.77 -31.99 25.03
C HIS A 96 -0.86 -32.99 26.18
N ALA A 97 -2.08 -33.24 26.68
CA ALA A 97 -2.34 -34.23 27.71
C ALA A 97 -1.99 -35.65 27.23
N ASP A 98 -2.36 -36.00 26.00
CA ASP A 98 -2.07 -37.31 25.38
C ASP A 98 -0.56 -37.54 25.26
N LEU A 99 0.21 -36.54 24.82
CA LEU A 99 1.68 -36.63 24.74
C LEU A 99 2.35 -36.72 26.11
N ARG A 100 1.85 -35.97 27.11
CA ARG A 100 2.35 -36.08 28.48
C ARG A 100 2.08 -37.46 29.07
N ALA A 101 0.90 -38.02 28.84
CA ALA A 101 0.54 -39.37 29.29
C ALA A 101 1.44 -40.46 28.68
N GLN A 102 1.96 -40.23 27.47
CA GLN A 102 2.91 -41.10 26.79
C GLN A 102 4.36 -40.94 27.27
N ASN A 103 4.63 -40.08 28.26
CA ASN A 103 5.98 -39.71 28.71
C ASN A 103 6.87 -39.26 27.55
N TYR A 104 6.30 -38.49 26.61
CA TYR A 104 7.04 -37.98 25.46
C TYR A 104 8.27 -37.18 25.91
N VAL A 105 9.44 -37.55 25.38
CA VAL A 105 10.70 -36.82 25.61
C VAL A 105 10.85 -35.74 24.54
N PHE A 106 10.68 -34.50 24.98
CA PHE A 106 10.84 -33.31 24.16
C PHE A 106 12.32 -32.94 24.07
N ASN A 107 12.86 -32.97 22.85
CA ASN A 107 14.20 -32.48 22.53
C ASN A 107 14.07 -31.18 21.73
N PHE A 108 14.44 -30.04 22.32
CA PHE A 108 14.14 -28.74 21.72
C PHE A 108 14.72 -28.56 20.31
N ARG A 109 15.98 -28.97 20.08
CA ARG A 109 16.65 -28.84 18.77
C ARG A 109 15.96 -29.65 17.68
N ARG A 110 15.56 -30.88 17.99
CA ARG A 110 14.84 -31.72 17.04
C ARG A 110 13.47 -31.12 16.72
N GLU A 111 12.73 -30.73 17.75
CA GLU A 111 11.37 -30.21 17.60
C GLU A 111 11.31 -28.90 16.83
N ILE A 112 12.21 -27.95 17.10
CA ILE A 112 12.21 -26.67 16.37
C ILE A 112 12.53 -26.87 14.89
N VAL A 113 13.48 -27.76 14.57
CA VAL A 113 13.82 -28.08 13.18
C VAL A 113 12.66 -28.76 12.47
N ASP A 114 12.04 -29.75 13.11
CA ASP A 114 10.92 -30.47 12.52
C ASP A 114 9.68 -29.59 12.37
N TYR A 115 9.41 -28.72 13.34
CA TYR A 115 8.36 -27.70 13.24
C TYR A 115 8.61 -26.75 12.07
N CYS A 116 9.80 -26.15 11.97
CA CYS A 116 10.14 -25.25 10.86
C CYS A 116 10.06 -25.95 9.50
N LYS A 117 10.51 -27.20 9.40
CA LYS A 117 10.38 -27.99 8.16
C LYS A 117 8.91 -28.18 7.77
N ARG A 118 8.04 -28.57 8.72
CA ARG A 118 6.60 -28.75 8.47
C ARG A 118 5.95 -27.45 8.02
N ASP A 119 6.25 -26.34 8.67
CA ASP A 119 5.73 -25.02 8.30
C ASP A 119 6.16 -24.62 6.87
N VAL A 120 7.44 -24.83 6.51
CA VAL A 120 7.94 -24.54 5.16
C VAL A 120 7.30 -25.46 4.11
N VAL A 121 7.09 -26.75 4.43
CA VAL A 121 6.41 -27.69 3.53
C VAL A 121 4.96 -27.27 3.30
N LEU A 122 4.22 -26.93 4.35
CA LEU A 122 2.84 -26.47 4.25
C LEU A 122 2.75 -25.16 3.46
N LEU A 123 3.65 -24.20 3.74
CA LEU A 123 3.72 -22.93 3.01
C LEU A 123 3.99 -23.18 1.53
N ARG A 124 5.00 -23.99 1.20
CA ARG A 124 5.35 -24.34 -0.18
C ARG A 124 4.15 -24.97 -0.90
N LYS A 125 3.47 -25.94 -0.27
CA LYS A 125 2.32 -26.62 -0.87
C LYS A 125 1.16 -25.66 -1.13
N GLY A 126 0.82 -24.80 -0.17
CA GLY A 126 -0.23 -23.81 -0.36
C GLY A 126 0.11 -22.77 -1.43
N CYS A 127 1.37 -22.29 -1.48
CA CYS A 127 1.80 -21.39 -2.55
C CYS A 127 1.77 -22.06 -3.94
N LEU A 128 2.07 -23.35 -4.03
CA LEU A 128 1.97 -24.10 -5.30
C LEU A 128 0.52 -24.33 -5.72
N ALA A 129 -0.37 -24.64 -4.78
CA ALA A 129 -1.81 -24.75 -5.05
C ALA A 129 -2.37 -23.41 -5.54
N PHE A 130 -2.13 -22.32 -4.80
CA PHE A 130 -2.50 -20.97 -5.22
C PHE A 130 -1.98 -20.60 -6.61
N ARG A 131 -0.69 -20.89 -6.88
CA ARG A 131 -0.09 -20.63 -8.19
C ARG A 131 -0.78 -21.41 -9.30
N ARG A 132 -1.09 -22.70 -9.08
CA ARG A 132 -1.83 -23.52 -10.04
C ARG A 132 -3.18 -22.89 -10.35
N ASP A 133 -3.97 -22.61 -9.31
CA ASP A 133 -5.34 -22.09 -9.46
C ASP A 133 -5.33 -20.74 -10.21
N CYS A 134 -4.37 -19.85 -9.90
CA CYS A 134 -4.24 -18.58 -10.61
C CYS A 134 -3.89 -18.75 -12.09
N ILE A 135 -2.97 -19.67 -12.42
CA ILE A 135 -2.58 -19.92 -13.81
C ILE A 135 -3.75 -20.52 -14.59
N GLU A 136 -4.49 -21.45 -13.98
CA GLU A 136 -5.66 -22.10 -14.59
C GLU A 136 -6.78 -21.08 -14.89
N GLU A 137 -7.10 -20.20 -13.95
CA GLU A 137 -8.19 -19.24 -14.08
C GLU A 137 -7.81 -17.99 -14.91
N THR A 138 -6.53 -17.58 -14.90
CA THR A 138 -6.14 -16.28 -15.45
C THR A 138 -5.00 -16.31 -16.46
N SER A 139 -4.33 -17.44 -16.68
CA SER A 139 -3.12 -17.52 -17.51
C SER A 139 -2.00 -16.55 -17.08
N VAL A 140 -1.99 -16.16 -15.81
CA VAL A 140 -0.95 -15.31 -15.19
C VAL A 140 -0.29 -16.12 -14.08
N ASP A 141 1.04 -16.13 -14.05
CA ASP A 141 1.81 -16.74 -12.96
C ASP A 141 2.02 -15.72 -11.84
N PRO A 142 1.30 -15.82 -10.70
CA PRO A 142 1.35 -14.80 -9.66
C PRO A 142 2.75 -14.66 -9.05
N LEU A 143 3.47 -15.77 -8.87
CA LEU A 143 4.77 -15.77 -8.20
C LEU A 143 5.90 -15.27 -9.08
N ARG A 144 5.71 -15.25 -10.41
CA ARG A 144 6.70 -14.72 -11.36
C ARG A 144 6.39 -13.29 -11.76
N GLU A 145 5.14 -12.99 -12.11
CA GLU A 145 4.79 -11.78 -12.85
C GLU A 145 4.37 -10.61 -11.97
N THR A 146 3.96 -10.87 -10.73
CA THR A 146 3.38 -9.83 -9.88
C THR A 146 3.96 -9.85 -8.46
N PRO A 147 3.94 -8.72 -7.72
CA PRO A 147 4.36 -8.67 -6.32
C PRO A 147 3.21 -8.80 -5.28
N THR A 148 1.95 -8.68 -5.71
CA THR A 148 0.77 -8.67 -4.82
C THR A 148 -0.48 -9.27 -5.48
N LEU A 149 -1.50 -9.60 -4.68
CA LEU A 149 -2.82 -10.01 -5.19
C LEU A 149 -3.50 -8.93 -6.05
N ALA A 150 -3.38 -7.65 -5.68
CA ALA A 150 -3.99 -6.56 -6.45
C ALA A 150 -3.33 -6.41 -7.83
N SER A 151 -2.00 -6.50 -7.89
CA SER A 151 -1.28 -6.51 -9.17
C SER A 151 -1.62 -7.74 -10.03
N LEU A 152 -1.86 -8.90 -9.41
CA LEU A 152 -2.35 -10.08 -10.13
C LEU A 152 -3.72 -9.82 -10.76
N ALA A 153 -4.67 -9.33 -9.97
CA ALA A 153 -6.02 -9.03 -10.46
C ALA A 153 -6.00 -8.00 -11.60
N LEU A 154 -5.21 -6.94 -11.45
CA LEU A 154 -5.06 -5.92 -12.50
C LEU A 154 -4.40 -6.49 -13.77
N LEU A 155 -3.37 -7.33 -13.63
CA LEU A 155 -2.70 -7.94 -14.78
C LEU A 155 -3.63 -8.92 -15.50
N ALA A 156 -4.36 -9.75 -14.76
CA ALA A 156 -5.36 -10.65 -15.30
C ALA A 156 -6.47 -9.88 -16.04
N TYR A 157 -6.97 -8.79 -15.44
CA TYR A 157 -7.95 -7.91 -16.07
C TYR A 157 -7.43 -7.33 -17.40
N ARG A 158 -6.23 -6.74 -17.36
CA ARG A 158 -5.61 -6.13 -18.55
C ARG A 158 -5.28 -7.13 -19.65
N ARG A 159 -4.96 -8.38 -19.31
CA ARG A 159 -4.58 -9.41 -20.27
C ARG A 159 -5.80 -10.09 -20.91
N ASN A 160 -6.84 -10.35 -20.13
CA ASN A 160 -7.92 -11.24 -20.54
C ASN A 160 -9.25 -10.53 -20.83
N PHE A 161 -9.45 -9.31 -20.29
CA PHE A 161 -10.76 -8.65 -20.33
C PHE A 161 -10.74 -7.21 -20.87
N LEU A 162 -9.57 -6.56 -20.86
CA LEU A 162 -9.46 -5.19 -21.35
C LEU A 162 -9.35 -5.18 -22.88
N GLU A 163 -10.40 -4.68 -23.53
CA GLU A 163 -10.42 -4.47 -24.98
C GLU A 163 -9.35 -3.44 -25.41
N PRO A 164 -8.68 -3.66 -26.56
CA PRO A 164 -7.72 -2.70 -27.10
C PRO A 164 -8.30 -1.29 -27.23
N ASP A 165 -7.47 -0.28 -26.96
CA ASP A 165 -7.78 1.14 -27.16
C ASP A 165 -9.01 1.69 -26.40
N THR A 166 -9.46 0.99 -25.36
CA THR A 166 -10.59 1.45 -24.53
C THR A 166 -10.19 2.31 -23.33
N ILE A 167 -8.90 2.34 -22.98
CA ILE A 167 -8.39 3.26 -21.95
C ILE A 167 -8.24 4.66 -22.56
N GLY A 168 -9.06 5.60 -22.11
CA GLY A 168 -8.92 7.02 -22.47
C GLY A 168 -7.57 7.57 -22.05
N ILE A 169 -6.83 8.16 -22.99
CA ILE A 169 -5.57 8.84 -22.72
C ILE A 169 -5.88 10.14 -21.98
N TYR A 170 -5.40 10.24 -20.73
CA TYR A 170 -5.48 11.50 -19.99
C TYR A 170 -4.38 12.44 -20.50
N PRO A 171 -4.71 13.58 -21.13
CA PRO A 171 -3.69 14.57 -21.49
C PRO A 171 -3.05 15.13 -20.20
N PRO A 172 -1.75 15.46 -20.19
CA PRO A 172 -1.05 15.96 -18.99
C PRO A 172 -1.68 17.20 -18.33
N GLN A 173 -2.58 17.89 -19.01
CA GLN A 173 -3.28 19.11 -18.56
C GLN A 173 -4.79 18.88 -18.33
N GLY A 174 -5.26 17.63 -18.38
CA GLY A 174 -6.68 17.27 -18.25
C GLY A 174 -7.51 17.54 -19.51
N TYR A 175 -8.72 16.96 -19.56
CA TYR A 175 -9.64 17.08 -20.71
C TYR A 175 -10.12 18.51 -20.98
N ARG A 176 -9.91 19.42 -20.02
CA ARG A 176 -10.18 20.82 -20.17
C ARG A 176 -8.86 21.56 -20.25
N ALA A 177 -8.49 22.01 -21.45
CA ALA A 177 -7.56 23.12 -21.61
C ALA A 177 -8.24 24.44 -21.16
N ALA A 178 -8.79 24.45 -19.93
CA ALA A 178 -9.56 25.55 -19.39
C ALA A 178 -8.94 25.97 -18.07
N ASP A 179 -8.20 27.08 -18.13
CA ASP A 179 -8.12 28.13 -17.12
C ASP A 179 -8.42 27.68 -15.68
N VAL A 180 -7.34 27.50 -14.92
CA VAL A 180 -7.34 27.07 -13.51
C VAL A 180 -7.58 28.28 -12.60
N GLN A 181 -8.64 29.05 -12.84
CA GLN A 181 -9.06 30.07 -11.89
C GLN A 181 -10.03 29.43 -10.89
N SER A 182 -9.66 29.42 -9.60
CA SER A 182 -10.52 28.83 -8.56
C SER A 182 -11.80 29.65 -8.38
N GLY A 183 -12.89 29.01 -7.94
CA GLY A 183 -14.12 29.72 -7.56
C GLY A 183 -13.86 30.80 -6.49
N GLU A 184 -12.95 30.52 -5.54
CA GLU A 184 -12.52 31.49 -4.52
C GLU A 184 -11.82 32.72 -5.14
N ALA A 185 -10.99 32.53 -6.17
CA ALA A 185 -10.34 33.64 -6.87
C ALA A 185 -11.36 34.50 -7.65
N LEU A 186 -12.38 33.87 -8.24
CA LEU A 186 -13.46 34.58 -8.93
C LEU A 186 -14.33 35.40 -7.97
N GLU A 187 -14.70 34.82 -6.82
CA GLU A 187 -15.43 35.53 -5.77
C GLU A 187 -14.62 36.71 -5.21
N TRP A 188 -13.31 36.52 -4.99
CA TRP A 188 -12.43 37.59 -4.53
C TRP A 188 -12.33 38.75 -5.54
N LEU A 189 -12.25 38.46 -6.84
CA LEU A 189 -12.23 39.50 -7.87
C LEU A 189 -13.57 40.25 -7.96
N ALA A 190 -14.70 39.56 -7.84
CA ALA A 190 -16.01 40.20 -7.80
C ALA A 190 -16.15 41.13 -6.58
N TYR A 191 -15.70 40.68 -5.41
CA TYR A 191 -15.67 41.50 -4.19
C TYR A 191 -14.74 42.72 -4.33
N THR A 192 -13.57 42.52 -4.94
CA THR A 192 -12.59 43.60 -5.17
C THR A 192 -13.14 44.64 -6.14
N GLU A 193 -13.82 44.22 -7.21
CA GLU A 193 -14.51 45.10 -8.16
C GLU A 193 -15.60 45.93 -7.47
N GLU A 194 -16.43 45.30 -6.64
CA GLU A 194 -17.51 45.98 -5.91
C GLU A 194 -16.96 47.02 -4.92
N THR A 195 -15.95 46.64 -4.14
CA THR A 195 -15.31 47.53 -3.15
C THR A 195 -14.68 48.75 -3.83
N LEU A 196 -13.89 48.51 -4.89
CA LEU A 196 -13.24 49.57 -5.67
C LEU A 196 -14.28 50.52 -6.29
N ASN A 197 -15.37 49.99 -6.83
CA ASN A 197 -16.42 50.82 -7.41
C ASN A 197 -17.20 51.61 -6.36
N GLY A 198 -17.39 51.07 -5.15
CA GLY A 198 -17.96 51.79 -4.01
C GLY A 198 -17.17 53.05 -3.65
N GLU A 199 -15.84 52.93 -3.54
CA GLU A 199 -14.95 54.06 -3.24
C GLU A 199 -14.93 55.09 -4.39
N ARG A 200 -14.89 54.62 -5.63
CA ARG A 200 -14.85 55.49 -6.82
C ARG A 200 -16.14 56.30 -6.99
N LEU A 201 -17.29 55.69 -6.76
CA LEU A 201 -18.58 56.39 -6.85
C LEU A 201 -18.71 57.47 -5.77
N GLN A 202 -18.21 57.23 -4.55
CA GLN A 202 -18.15 58.26 -3.49
C GLN A 202 -17.23 59.43 -3.87
N ALA A 203 -16.17 59.17 -4.63
CA ALA A 203 -15.25 60.19 -5.16
C ALA A 203 -15.74 60.86 -6.47
N GLY A 204 -16.93 60.51 -6.98
CA GLY A 204 -17.46 61.03 -8.24
C GLY A 204 -16.76 60.51 -9.50
N LEU A 205 -16.01 59.40 -9.39
CA LEU A 205 -15.28 58.77 -10.48
C LEU A 205 -16.12 57.65 -11.13
N PRO A 206 -15.92 57.36 -12.43
CA PRO A 206 -16.62 56.28 -13.10
C PRO A 206 -16.19 54.90 -12.57
N PRO A 207 -17.10 53.91 -12.58
CA PRO A 207 -16.77 52.55 -12.19
C PRO A 207 -15.82 51.88 -13.19
N VAL A 208 -15.09 50.89 -12.72
CA VAL A 208 -14.14 50.09 -13.47
C VAL A 208 -14.63 48.65 -13.51
N GLN A 209 -14.39 47.98 -14.63
CA GLN A 209 -14.67 46.55 -14.78
C GLN A 209 -13.38 45.75 -14.78
N ILE A 210 -13.32 44.70 -13.95
CA ILE A 210 -12.20 43.77 -13.91
C ILE A 210 -12.47 42.61 -14.88
N VAL A 211 -11.56 42.39 -15.83
CA VAL A 211 -11.60 41.28 -16.79
C VAL A 211 -10.95 40.06 -16.15
N HIS A 212 -11.65 38.93 -16.14
CA HIS A 212 -11.21 37.65 -15.56
C HIS A 212 -11.79 36.45 -16.36
N ALA A 213 -11.51 35.20 -15.96
CA ALA A 213 -11.86 34.00 -16.75
C ALA A 213 -13.34 33.94 -17.21
N GLU A 214 -14.29 34.36 -16.36
CA GLU A 214 -15.72 34.33 -16.69
C GLU A 214 -16.22 35.56 -17.46
N ARG A 215 -15.42 36.63 -17.56
CA ARG A 215 -15.78 37.90 -18.21
C ARG A 215 -14.71 38.32 -19.20
N GLY A 216 -14.68 37.68 -20.36
CA GLY A 216 -13.85 38.10 -21.51
C GLY A 216 -12.54 37.33 -21.72
N ARG A 217 -12.31 36.27 -20.93
CA ARG A 217 -11.08 35.47 -20.83
C ARG A 217 -9.97 36.24 -20.09
N GLU A 218 -9.13 35.50 -19.36
CA GLU A 218 -7.98 36.06 -18.65
C GLU A 218 -6.99 36.73 -19.62
N VAL A 219 -6.45 37.87 -19.20
CA VAL A 219 -5.53 38.68 -20.00
C VAL A 219 -4.11 38.13 -19.82
N ARG A 220 -3.39 37.91 -20.92
CA ARG A 220 -1.94 37.65 -20.88
C ARG A 220 -1.15 38.94 -20.99
N ARG A 221 -0.24 39.18 -20.06
CA ARG A 221 0.75 40.26 -20.13
C ARG A 221 2.13 39.62 -20.15
N LEU A 222 2.90 39.90 -21.20
CA LEU A 222 4.17 39.22 -21.48
C LEU A 222 3.96 37.69 -21.54
N ASN A 223 4.67 36.94 -20.69
CA ASN A 223 4.60 35.48 -20.59
C ASN A 223 3.71 34.98 -19.44
N TYR A 224 3.07 35.89 -18.68
CA TYR A 224 2.28 35.54 -17.50
C TYR A 224 0.79 35.77 -17.75
N LYS A 225 -0.01 34.86 -17.21
CA LYS A 225 -1.47 34.94 -17.18
C LYS A 225 -1.86 35.49 -15.81
N VAL A 226 -2.69 36.53 -15.78
CA VAL A 226 -3.11 37.18 -14.52
C VAL A 226 -4.56 36.84 -14.21
N ASP A 227 -4.90 36.71 -12.92
CA ASP A 227 -6.24 36.33 -12.47
C ASP A 227 -7.30 37.39 -12.79
N GLY A 228 -6.92 38.68 -12.69
CA GLY A 228 -7.77 39.82 -13.05
C GLY A 228 -6.98 40.98 -13.64
N PHE A 229 -7.59 41.74 -14.54
CA PHE A 229 -6.98 42.92 -15.16
C PHE A 229 -7.98 44.07 -15.37
N ALA A 230 -7.56 45.29 -15.06
CA ALA A 230 -8.31 46.50 -15.37
C ALA A 230 -7.39 47.68 -15.69
N VAL A 231 -7.90 48.69 -16.40
CA VAL A 231 -7.21 49.97 -16.57
C VAL A 231 -7.89 51.00 -15.69
N ILE A 232 -7.20 51.45 -14.65
CA ILE A 232 -7.71 52.39 -13.65
C ILE A 232 -7.03 53.73 -13.90
N ASP A 233 -7.81 54.75 -14.29
CA ASP A 233 -7.31 56.11 -14.53
C ASP A 233 -6.10 56.19 -15.49
N GLY A 234 -6.12 55.33 -16.52
CA GLY A 234 -5.05 55.22 -17.52
C GLY A 234 -3.88 54.32 -17.11
N VAL A 235 -3.89 53.76 -15.90
CA VAL A 235 -2.86 52.85 -15.39
C VAL A 235 -3.33 51.39 -15.53
N PRO A 236 -2.58 50.53 -16.24
CA PRO A 236 -2.83 49.09 -16.27
C PRO A 236 -2.58 48.47 -14.90
N THR A 237 -3.61 47.88 -14.30
CA THR A 237 -3.55 47.23 -12.97
C THR A 237 -3.86 45.75 -13.12
N CYS A 238 -2.98 44.91 -12.57
CA CYS A 238 -3.15 43.46 -12.49
C CYS A 238 -3.56 43.06 -11.07
N PHE A 239 -4.46 42.10 -10.96
CA PHE A 239 -4.93 41.51 -9.71
C PHE A 239 -4.52 40.04 -9.69
N GLU A 240 -3.79 39.62 -8.66
CA GLU A 240 -3.36 38.24 -8.47
C GLU A 240 -3.87 37.73 -7.12
N TYR A 241 -4.59 36.62 -7.15
CA TYR A 241 -5.14 35.97 -5.97
C TYR A 241 -4.16 34.89 -5.49
N ASN A 242 -3.40 35.20 -4.44
CA ASN A 242 -2.53 34.22 -3.79
C ASN A 242 -3.34 33.32 -2.85
N GLY A 243 -3.86 32.22 -3.39
CA GLY A 243 -4.45 31.14 -2.59
C GLY A 243 -3.46 30.57 -1.54
N TYR A 244 -4.00 29.92 -0.50
CA TYR A 244 -3.25 29.45 0.67
C TYR A 244 -1.87 28.83 0.38
N VAL A 245 -0.81 29.49 0.87
CA VAL A 245 0.63 29.12 0.79
C VAL A 245 1.00 27.99 1.79
N TRP A 246 0.14 26.99 1.96
CA TRP A 246 0.43 25.87 2.85
C TRP A 246 -0.06 24.54 2.28
N LEU A 247 0.63 24.04 1.24
CA LEU A 247 0.92 22.62 0.99
C LEU A 247 1.92 22.55 -0.19
N PRO A 248 3.04 21.81 -0.06
CA PRO A 248 4.16 21.90 -0.99
C PRO A 248 3.84 21.09 -2.25
N MET A 249 3.52 21.76 -3.35
CA MET A 249 3.77 21.21 -4.68
C MET A 249 4.57 22.22 -5.47
N HIS A 250 5.79 21.81 -5.80
CA HIS A 250 6.71 22.54 -6.64
C HIS A 250 6.08 22.85 -8.00
N CYS A 251 5.89 24.15 -8.27
CA CYS A 251 5.75 24.66 -9.63
C CYS A 251 7.13 24.73 -10.29
N HIS A 252 7.19 24.27 -11.53
CA HIS A 252 8.08 24.82 -12.56
C HIS A 252 7.20 25.33 -13.69
#